data_AF-A0A7K3Y3P6-F1
#
_entry.id   AF-A0A7K3Y3P6-F1
#
_cell.length_a   1.000
_cell.length_b   1.000
_cell.length_c   1.000
_cell.angle_alpha   90.00
_cell.angle_beta   90.00
_cell.angle_gamma   90.00
#
_symmetry.space_group_name_H-M   'P 1'
#
loop_
_entity.id
_entity.type
_entity.pdbx_description
1 polymer ?
#
loop_
_entity_poly.entity_id
_entity_poly.type
_entity_poly.pdbx_seq_one_letter_code
_entity_poly.pdbx_strand_id
1 'polypeptide(L)' 'GGAQHFIGTAYLAKWFYPERFADLDPNAIHQRYLTGFQGLDFNLATEGAFVYP' A
#
# COMPACT_ATOMS: atom_id res chain seq x y z
N GLY A 1 14.64 5.48 5.17
CA GLY A 1 14.20 6.66 4.38
C GLY A 1 14.31 6.36 2.90
N GLY A 2 13.18 6.21 2.22
CA GLY A 2 13.07 5.97 0.78
C GLY A 2 11.69 6.44 0.31
N ALA A 3 11.55 6.80 -0.97
CA ALA A 3 10.35 7.45 -1.49
C ALA A 3 9.05 6.67 -1.23
N GLN A 4 9.11 5.35 -1.06
CA GLN A 4 7.96 4.50 -0.73
C GLN A 4 7.52 4.46 0.75
N HIS A 5 8.16 5.18 1.68
CA HIS A 5 7.84 5.03 3.13
C HIS A 5 6.36 5.27 3.47
N PHE A 6 5.70 6.19 2.77
CA PHE A 6 4.29 6.51 3.00
C PHE A 6 3.36 5.30 2.79
N ILE A 7 3.75 4.33 1.95
CA ILE A 7 2.98 3.11 1.70
C ILE A 7 2.94 2.26 2.97
N GLY A 8 4.11 1.97 3.56
CA GLY A 8 4.20 1.23 4.82
C GLY A 8 3.49 1.95 5.97
N THR A 9 3.58 3.28 6.02
CA THR A 9 2.83 4.08 7.00
C THR A 9 1.32 3.93 6.82
N ALA A 10 0.81 3.88 5.58
CA ALA A 10 -0.62 3.67 5.32
C ALA A 10 -1.10 2.29 5.81
N TYR A 11 -0.32 1.23 5.59
CA TYR A 11 -0.63 -0.10 6.14
C TYR A 11 -0.65 -0.09 7.67
N LEU A 12 0.39 0.47 8.31
CA LEU A 12 0.45 0.56 9.77
C LEU A 12 -0.71 1.38 10.36
N ALA A 13 -1.07 2.49 9.71
CA ALA A 13 -2.20 3.32 10.14
C ALA A 13 -3.52 2.53 10.08
N LYS A 14 -3.77 1.81 8.97
CA LYS A 14 -4.96 0.97 8.81
C LYS A 14 -5.02 -0.16 9.84
N TRP A 15 -3.89 -0.80 10.12
CA TRP A 15 -3.81 -1.90 11.09
C TRP A 15 -4.01 -1.45 12.53
N PHE A 16 -3.34 -0.37 12.94
CA PHE A 16 -3.40 0.08 14.34
C PHE A 16 -4.69 0.81 14.67
N TYR A 17 -5.34 1.45 13.69
CA TYR A 17 -6.55 2.23 13.91
C TYR A 17 -7.58 2.02 12.79
N PRO A 18 -8.09 0.78 12.61
CA PRO A 18 -8.95 0.43 11.48
C PRO A 18 -10.25 1.25 11.43
N GLU A 19 -10.82 1.60 12.58
CA GLU A 19 -12.04 2.41 12.66
C GLU A 19 -11.81 3.87 12.26
N ARG A 20 -10.64 4.45 12.63
CA ARG A 20 -10.32 5.84 12.27
C ARG A 20 -9.92 6.00 10.82
N PHE A 21 -9.33 4.97 10.23
CA PHE A 21 -8.87 4.97 8.84
C PHE A 21 -9.69 3.99 8.01
N ALA A 22 -11.00 3.88 8.26
CA ALA A 22 -11.88 2.92 7.61
C ALA A 22 -11.95 3.11 6.08
N ASP A 23 -11.76 4.35 5.61
CA ASP A 23 -11.73 4.78 4.21
C ASP A 23 -10.36 4.67 3.54
N LEU A 24 -9.28 4.54 4.32
CA LEU A 24 -7.93 4.37 3.78
C LEU A 24 -7.79 2.99 3.13
N ASP A 25 -7.37 2.99 1.86
CA ASP A 25 -7.00 1.77 1.12
C ASP A 25 -5.49 1.79 0.79
N PRO A 26 -4.65 1.17 1.64
CA PRO A 26 -3.22 1.09 1.40
C PRO A 26 -2.85 0.30 0.14
N ASN A 27 -3.68 -0.68 -0.27
CA ASN A 27 -3.43 -1.47 -1.48
C ASN A 27 -3.59 -0.62 -2.73
N ALA A 28 -4.64 0.21 -2.81
CA ALA A 28 -4.84 1.12 -3.94
C ALA A 28 -3.69 2.14 -4.06
N ILE A 29 -3.22 2.67 -2.93
CA ILE A 29 -2.07 3.58 -2.88
C ILE A 29 -0.80 2.88 -3.40
N HIS A 30 -0.55 1.65 -2.93
CA HIS A 30 0.62 0.87 -3.33
C HIS A 30 0.58 0.50 -4.82
N GLN A 31 -0.58 0.04 -5.30
CA GLN A 31 -0.78 -0.30 -6.71
C GLN A 31 -0.53 0.90 -7.62
N ARG A 32 -1.06 2.08 -7.27
CA ARG A 32 -0.82 3.31 -8.02
C ARG A 32 0.64 3.74 -8.01
N TYR A 33 1.35 3.52 -6.90
CA TYR A 33 2.78 3.79 -6.83
C TYR A 33 3.57 2.94 -7.83
N LEU A 34 3.30 1.63 -7.87
CA LEU A 34 4.00 0.70 -8.74
C LEU A 34 3.72 0.96 -10.23
N THR A 35 2.46 1.18 -10.61
CA THR A 35 2.11 1.38 -12.03
C THR A 35 2.31 2.82 -12.48
N GLY A 36 1.80 3.79 -11.72
CA GLY A 36 1.74 5.19 -12.13
C GLY A 36 3.04 5.97 -11.92
N PHE A 37 3.88 5.58 -10.96
CA PHE A 37 5.12 6.30 -10.66
C PHE A 37 6.38 5.47 -10.96
N GLN A 38 6.36 4.16 -10.69
CA GLN A 38 7.48 3.28 -11.03
C GLN A 38 7.38 2.70 -12.45
N GLY A 39 6.20 2.78 -13.10
CA GLY A 39 6.01 2.27 -14.46
C GLY A 39 6.05 0.74 -14.57
N LEU A 40 5.85 0.04 -13.46
CA LEU A 40 5.89 -1.43 -13.42
C LEU A 40 4.53 -2.00 -13.83
N ASP A 41 4.56 -3.00 -14.71
CA ASP A 41 3.42 -3.87 -14.98
C ASP A 41 3.35 -4.94 -13.89
N PHE A 42 2.82 -4.55 -12.73
CA PHE A 42 2.79 -5.38 -11.52
C PHE A 42 1.40 -5.37 -10.92
N ASN A 43 0.81 -6.56 -10.71
CA ASN A 43 -0.49 -6.67 -10.05
C ASN A 43 -0.33 -7.11 -8.59
N LEU A 44 -0.58 -6.17 -7.67
CA LEU A 44 -0.42 -6.40 -6.24
C LEU A 44 -1.28 -7.54 -5.70
N ALA A 45 -2.47 -7.74 -6.26
CA ALA A 45 -3.42 -8.75 -5.79
C ALA A 45 -3.02 -10.19 -6.15
N THR A 46 -2.25 -10.36 -7.24
CA THR A 46 -1.86 -11.69 -7.75
C THR A 46 -0.40 -12.02 -7.49
N GLU A 47 0.45 -11.01 -7.37
CA GLU A 47 1.92 -11.19 -7.34
C GLU A 47 2.56 -10.67 -6.04
N GLY A 48 1.79 -10.01 -5.17
CA GLY A 48 2.33 -9.31 -4.01
C GLY A 48 2.03 -9.97 -2.67
N ALA A 49 3.05 -10.59 -2.06
CA ALA A 49 3.07 -10.83 -0.60
C ALA A 49 3.93 -9.75 0.08
N PHE A 50 3.42 -8.51 0.12
CA PHE A 50 4.12 -7.37 0.75
C PHE A 50 3.75 -7.18 2.22
N VAL A 51 2.69 -7.87 2.66
CA VAL A 51 2.00 -7.62 3.91
C VAL A 51 1.45 -8.97 4.42
N TYR A 52 1.70 -9.31 5.69
CA TYR A 52 1.18 -10.54 6.31
C TYR A 52 -0.18 -10.26 6.98
N PRO A 53 -1.18 -11.16 6.90
CA PRO A 53 -2.52 -10.92 7.46
C PRO A 53 -2.55 -10.66 8.96
#